data_AF-A0A3M1I2V1-F1
#
_entry.id   AF-A0A3M1I2V1-F1
#
_cell.length_a   1.000
_cell.length_b   1.000
_cell.length_c   1.000
_cell.angle_alpha   90.00
_cell.angle_beta   90.00
_cell.angle_gamma   90.00
#
_symmetry.space_group_name_H-M   'P 1'
#
loop_
_entity.id
_entity.type
_entity.pdbx_description
1 polymer ?
#
loop_
_entity_poly.entity_id
_entity_poly.type
_entity_poly.pdbx_seq_one_letter_code
_entity_poly.pdbx_strand_id
1 'polypeptide(L)'
;MAVLGAVSGGLVDVYAMNANGGFGAKVAASIPVNGGSFQIPQLQGNGPWVFVLHGGAYTDEATGALANLGSNAFMSAAVKGQQAIAITPISHAAVMLAQKLVQIGYAPAQAVDAARAQFLRWIGVDPFADMPFDTSAQPPAVNPNVPSDGYRLNHALLVGGLSFLAANDPAMTAFANANPADVQAALAANLSNLNLDGRDVFGHAINVPLPNGAQPLPNLVASGGLGLLAAQAQSFLQCWTGSATAQLDAYLWHTLQAGPGGVAVYPTSPPPLGSLSVSAATSGGEAPMATITPESATTSATFGFIVTYRMGDVKLVADSSGYASLEISHGHPAFQRVQTWRTHILGGAPVVVDQGRRTVTFNNVRVRRICAPGNTCRYGDLVLNGTLRF
;
A
#
# COMPACT_ATOMS: atom_id res chain seq x y z
N MET A 1 13.43 10.05 9.26
CA MET A 1 12.62 9.79 10.46
C MET A 1 12.48 8.28 10.64
N ALA A 2 12.54 7.80 11.87
CA ALA A 2 12.17 6.42 12.20
C ALA A 2 10.75 6.46 12.76
N VAL A 3 9.78 5.88 12.04
CA VAL A 3 8.36 5.95 12.44
C VAL A 3 7.82 4.54 12.62
N LEU A 4 7.77 4.21 13.91
CA LEU A 4 7.03 3.16 14.59
C LEU A 4 6.32 3.84 15.78
N GLY A 5 5.91 5.10 15.62
CA GLY A 5 6.11 6.12 16.65
C GLY A 5 7.57 6.61 16.65
N ALA A 6 7.82 7.81 17.18
CA ALA A 6 9.15 8.42 17.15
C ALA A 6 10.15 7.61 18.00
N VAL A 7 11.01 6.82 17.34
CA VAL A 7 12.05 6.03 18.01
C VAL A 7 13.02 6.96 18.74
N SER A 8 13.28 6.70 20.02
CA SER A 8 14.22 7.48 20.84
C SER A 8 15.34 6.60 21.37
N GLY A 9 16.57 7.14 21.44
CA GLY A 9 17.74 6.45 21.98
C GLY A 9 18.32 5.36 21.07
N GLY A 10 17.85 5.25 19.83
CA GLY A 10 18.37 4.32 18.83
C GLY A 10 19.60 4.86 18.08
N LEU A 11 20.22 4.01 17.29
CA LEU A 11 21.32 4.33 16.39
C LEU A 11 20.95 3.92 14.96
N VAL A 12 21.34 4.73 13.99
CA VAL A 12 21.26 4.40 12.56
C VAL A 12 22.65 4.16 12.03
N ASP A 13 22.87 2.94 11.53
CA ASP A 13 24.06 2.60 10.75
C ASP A 13 23.74 2.67 9.26
N VAL A 14 24.74 3.07 8.47
CA VAL A 14 24.60 3.18 7.01
C VAL A 14 25.60 2.25 6.35
N TYR A 15 25.11 1.38 5.47
CA TYR A 15 25.90 0.40 4.72
C TYR A 15 25.72 0.59 3.22
N ALA A 16 26.74 0.27 2.44
CA ALA A 16 26.52 0.03 1.00
C ALA A 16 25.76 -1.29 0.81
N MET A 17 24.91 -1.41 -0.21
CA MET A 17 24.36 -2.71 -0.60
C MET A 17 25.33 -3.42 -1.55
N ASN A 18 25.74 -4.65 -1.21
CA ASN A 18 26.63 -5.44 -2.05
C ASN A 18 25.90 -6.06 -3.25
N ALA A 19 26.68 -6.53 -4.23
CA ALA A 19 26.18 -7.25 -5.40
C ALA A 19 25.51 -8.61 -5.09
N ASN A 20 25.59 -9.10 -3.84
CA ASN A 20 24.86 -10.29 -3.38
C ASN A 20 23.61 -9.95 -2.54
N GLY A 21 23.25 -8.67 -2.40
CA GLY A 21 22.13 -8.19 -1.61
C GLY A 21 22.44 -8.04 -0.11
N GLY A 22 23.59 -8.53 0.37
CA GLY A 22 24.03 -8.34 1.74
C GLY A 22 24.50 -6.90 2.02
N PHE A 23 24.74 -6.60 3.30
CA PHE A 23 25.39 -5.36 3.70
C PHE A 23 26.88 -5.39 3.35
N GLY A 24 27.33 -4.30 2.73
CA GLY A 24 28.73 -4.01 2.47
C GLY A 24 29.40 -3.33 3.64
N ALA A 25 30.48 -2.60 3.33
CA ALA A 25 31.16 -1.79 4.33
C ALA A 25 30.20 -0.72 4.89
N LYS A 26 30.33 -0.47 6.19
CA LYS A 26 29.69 0.67 6.84
C LYS A 26 30.30 1.95 6.25
N VAL A 27 29.45 2.85 5.76
CA VAL A 27 29.87 4.05 4.99
C VAL A 27 29.91 5.33 5.83
N ALA A 28 29.42 5.28 7.07
CA ALA A 28 29.41 6.42 8.00
C ALA A 28 29.50 5.94 9.46
N ALA A 29 29.87 6.84 10.37
CA ALA A 29 29.72 6.59 11.81
C ALA A 29 28.24 6.36 12.17
N SER A 30 27.98 5.66 13.28
CA SER A 30 26.61 5.50 13.79
C SER A 30 25.99 6.86 14.08
N ILE A 31 24.77 7.06 13.60
CA ILE A 31 24.04 8.33 13.73
C ILE A 31 23.04 8.18 14.88
N PRO A 32 23.12 8.99 15.94
CA PRO A 32 22.15 8.94 17.02
C PRO A 32 20.77 9.42 16.55
N VAL A 33 19.73 8.73 17.02
CA VAL A 33 18.34 9.13 16.81
C VAL A 33 17.87 9.96 18.00
N ASN A 34 17.37 11.16 17.73
CA ASN A 34 16.84 12.08 18.72
C ASN A 34 15.39 12.43 18.37
N GLY A 35 14.44 11.99 19.19
CA GLY A 35 13.01 12.24 19.00
C GLY A 35 12.49 11.75 17.64
N GLY A 36 12.83 10.52 17.22
CA GLY A 36 12.42 9.94 15.94
C GLY A 36 13.15 10.49 14.71
N SER A 37 14.06 11.44 14.89
CA SER A 37 14.79 12.10 13.80
C SER A 37 16.29 11.88 13.91
N PHE A 38 16.98 11.91 12.77
CA PHE A 38 18.43 11.81 12.66
C PHE A 38 18.90 12.58 11.42
N GLN A 39 20.17 12.98 11.41
CA GLN A 39 20.75 13.76 10.31
C GLN A 39 21.67 12.88 9.48
N ILE A 40 21.37 12.76 8.19
CA ILE A 40 22.17 11.94 7.26
C ILE A 40 23.41 12.75 6.89
N PRO A 41 24.64 12.28 7.17
CA PRO A 41 25.84 12.94 6.69
C PRO A 41 25.90 12.86 5.16
N GLN A 42 26.66 13.76 4.53
CA GLN A 42 26.89 13.65 3.09
C GLN A 42 27.60 12.33 2.77
N LEU A 43 26.88 11.39 2.15
CA LEU A 43 27.41 10.10 1.77
C LEU A 43 28.21 10.22 0.47
N GLN A 44 29.41 9.65 0.46
CA GLN A 44 30.24 9.55 -0.73
C GLN A 44 29.87 8.28 -1.53
N GLY A 45 30.03 8.33 -2.85
CA GLY A 45 29.73 7.21 -3.75
C GLY A 45 28.36 7.28 -4.44
N ASN A 46 28.01 6.22 -5.18
CA ASN A 46 26.82 6.19 -6.04
C ASN A 46 25.65 5.39 -5.47
N GLY A 47 25.76 4.83 -4.26
CA GLY A 47 24.70 4.02 -3.65
C GLY A 47 24.41 2.70 -4.41
N PRO A 48 23.31 2.01 -4.06
CA PRO A 48 22.34 2.38 -3.02
C PRO A 48 22.91 2.15 -1.61
N TRP A 49 22.42 2.92 -0.66
CA TRP A 49 22.76 2.78 0.76
C TRP A 49 21.59 2.19 1.53
N VAL A 50 21.88 1.29 2.47
CA VAL A 50 20.92 0.74 3.41
C VAL A 50 21.15 1.36 4.77
N PHE A 51 20.10 1.94 5.33
CA PHE A 51 20.06 2.51 6.67
C PHE A 51 19.43 1.48 7.59
N VAL A 52 20.14 1.14 8.67
CA VAL A 52 19.76 0.11 9.63
C VAL A 52 19.60 0.78 10.98
N LEU A 53 18.35 0.93 11.43
CA LEU A 53 18.01 1.41 12.76
C LEU A 53 18.04 0.25 13.75
N HIS A 54 18.78 0.39 14.84
CA HIS A 54 18.82 -0.58 15.93
C HIS A 54 18.89 0.12 17.29
N GLY A 55 18.54 -0.62 18.35
CA GLY A 55 18.46 -0.09 19.71
C GLY A 55 17.39 0.98 19.90
N GLY A 56 17.23 1.48 21.12
CA GLY A 56 16.20 2.45 21.48
C GLY A 56 14.81 1.83 21.67
N ALA A 57 13.82 2.69 21.84
CA ALA A 57 12.43 2.32 22.06
C ALA A 57 11.46 3.25 21.33
N TYR A 58 10.24 2.78 21.12
CA TYR A 58 9.13 3.53 20.53
C TYR A 58 7.81 3.23 21.24
N THR A 59 6.80 4.07 21.03
CA THR A 59 5.43 3.80 21.49
C THR A 59 4.64 3.17 20.37
N ASP A 60 4.22 1.92 20.53
CA ASP A 60 3.45 1.17 19.54
C ASP A 60 2.11 1.85 19.25
N GLU A 61 1.78 2.01 17.97
CA GLU A 61 0.68 2.87 17.53
C GLU A 61 -0.70 2.38 17.97
N ALA A 62 -0.92 1.07 17.98
CA ALA A 62 -2.21 0.49 18.32
C ALA A 62 -2.39 0.31 19.83
N THR A 63 -1.34 -0.12 20.53
CA THR A 63 -1.44 -0.47 21.97
C THR A 63 -1.07 0.69 22.89
N GLY A 64 -0.33 1.68 22.40
CA GLY A 64 0.28 2.72 23.22
C GLY A 64 1.39 2.22 24.15
N ALA A 65 1.79 0.95 24.03
CA ALA A 65 2.82 0.34 24.86
C ALA A 65 4.21 0.76 24.40
N LEU A 66 5.14 0.92 25.35
CA LEU A 66 6.55 1.15 25.02
C LEU A 66 7.19 -0.16 24.54
N ALA A 67 7.64 -0.18 23.29
CA ALA A 67 8.32 -1.30 22.66
C ALA A 67 9.82 -1.01 22.55
N ASN A 68 10.64 -1.94 23.07
CA ASN A 68 12.10 -1.85 22.93
C ASN A 68 12.53 -2.50 21.61
N LEU A 69 13.30 -1.79 20.79
CA LEU A 69 13.83 -2.38 19.57
C LEU A 69 14.81 -3.53 19.88
N GLY A 70 15.54 -3.45 20.99
CA GLY A 70 16.43 -4.52 21.44
C GLY A 70 17.44 -4.92 20.36
N SER A 71 17.47 -6.20 20.01
CA SER A 71 18.29 -6.73 18.91
C SER A 71 17.64 -6.62 17.53
N ASN A 72 16.38 -6.21 17.44
CA ASN A 72 15.73 -6.00 16.15
C ASN A 72 16.32 -4.79 15.45
N ALA A 73 16.23 -4.83 14.13
CA ALA A 73 16.59 -3.71 13.29
C ALA A 73 15.57 -3.48 12.20
N PHE A 74 15.20 -2.21 12.00
CA PHE A 74 14.40 -1.79 10.85
C PHE A 74 15.31 -1.18 9.80
N MET A 75 14.95 -1.38 8.53
CA MET A 75 15.79 -0.99 7.41
C MET A 75 15.06 0.00 6.51
N SER A 76 15.81 0.85 5.86
CA SER A 76 15.36 1.63 4.71
C SER A 76 16.49 1.73 3.69
N ALA A 77 16.16 2.05 2.45
CA ALA A 77 17.16 2.27 1.40
C ALA A 77 17.08 3.70 0.89
N ALA A 78 18.22 4.25 0.51
CA ALA A 78 18.28 5.49 -0.25
C ALA A 78 19.07 5.30 -1.54
N VAL A 79 18.59 5.97 -2.58
CA VAL A 79 19.34 6.19 -3.82
C VAL A 79 19.97 7.59 -3.80
N LYS A 80 20.95 7.81 -4.68
CA LYS A 80 21.68 9.08 -4.77
C LYS A 80 20.71 10.27 -4.91
N GLY A 81 20.94 11.32 -4.10
CA GLY A 81 20.18 12.58 -4.16
C GLY A 81 18.94 12.62 -3.26
N GLN A 82 18.59 11.52 -2.61
CA GLN A 82 17.48 11.48 -1.67
C GLN A 82 17.83 12.21 -0.36
N GLN A 83 16.99 13.18 0.03
CA GLN A 83 17.25 14.07 1.18
C GLN A 83 16.56 13.61 2.47
N ALA A 84 15.54 12.78 2.35
CA ALA A 84 14.74 12.29 3.46
C ALA A 84 14.51 10.79 3.30
N ILE A 85 14.60 10.06 4.41
CA ILE A 85 14.29 8.64 4.48
C ILE A 85 13.39 8.37 5.68
N ALA A 86 12.43 7.48 5.48
CA ALA A 86 11.65 6.88 6.54
C ALA A 86 12.21 5.48 6.84
N ILE A 87 12.50 5.19 8.10
CA ILE A 87 12.79 3.82 8.56
C ILE A 87 11.55 3.32 9.30
N THR A 88 10.82 2.41 8.66
CA THR A 88 9.54 1.86 9.10
C THR A 88 9.50 0.34 8.82
N PRO A 89 8.52 -0.40 9.35
CA PRO A 89 8.25 -1.78 8.94
C PRO A 89 8.06 -1.94 7.43
N ILE A 90 7.38 -0.97 6.80
CA ILE A 90 7.12 -0.98 5.35
C ILE A 90 8.42 -0.79 4.57
N SER A 91 9.28 0.15 4.98
CA SER A 91 10.59 0.31 4.35
C SER A 91 11.49 -0.90 4.57
N HIS A 92 11.39 -1.56 5.74
CA HIS A 92 12.15 -2.77 6.04
C HIS A 92 11.75 -3.92 5.12
N ALA A 93 10.45 -4.15 4.96
CA ALA A 93 9.90 -5.13 4.02
C ALA A 93 10.40 -4.87 2.58
N ALA A 94 10.41 -3.61 2.16
CA ALA A 94 10.90 -3.22 0.84
C ALA A 94 12.42 -3.43 0.67
N VAL A 95 13.24 -3.20 1.71
CA VAL A 95 14.67 -3.55 1.66
C VAL A 95 14.84 -5.05 1.51
N MET A 96 14.13 -5.88 2.27
CA MET A 96 14.22 -7.35 2.16
C MET A 96 13.87 -7.83 0.74
N LEU A 97 12.83 -7.27 0.13
CA LEU A 97 12.50 -7.52 -1.27
C LEU A 97 13.64 -7.12 -2.21
N ALA A 98 14.24 -5.94 -2.03
CA ALA A 98 15.39 -5.52 -2.82
C ALA A 98 16.56 -6.50 -2.68
N GLN A 99 16.85 -7.00 -1.48
CA GLN A 99 17.90 -8.01 -1.26
C GLN A 99 17.62 -9.30 -2.04
N LYS A 100 16.36 -9.77 -2.05
CA LYS A 100 15.95 -10.92 -2.87
C LYS A 100 16.15 -10.64 -4.36
N LEU A 101 15.76 -9.47 -4.84
CA LEU A 101 15.91 -9.08 -6.24
C LEU A 101 17.39 -9.10 -6.67
N VAL A 102 18.31 -8.65 -5.81
CA VAL A 102 19.74 -8.78 -6.08
C VAL A 102 20.16 -10.24 -6.21
N GLN A 103 19.70 -11.12 -5.33
CA GLN A 103 20.03 -12.56 -5.39
C GLN A 103 19.55 -13.25 -6.67
N ILE A 104 18.49 -12.75 -7.31
CA ILE A 104 18.01 -13.26 -8.61
C ILE A 104 18.60 -12.52 -9.82
N GLY A 105 19.61 -11.67 -9.61
CA GLY A 105 20.45 -11.10 -10.67
C GLY A 105 20.26 -9.60 -10.96
N TYR A 106 19.45 -8.88 -10.18
CA TYR A 106 19.35 -7.42 -10.35
C TYR A 106 20.60 -6.72 -9.80
N ALA A 107 21.05 -5.64 -10.44
CA ALA A 107 22.04 -4.76 -9.82
C ALA A 107 21.42 -4.07 -8.58
N PRO A 108 22.19 -3.78 -7.51
CA PRO A 108 21.65 -3.23 -6.26
C PRO A 108 20.73 -2.01 -6.43
N ALA A 109 21.14 -1.02 -7.23
CA ALA A 109 20.31 0.17 -7.47
C ALA A 109 18.98 -0.19 -8.18
N GLN A 110 19.05 -1.07 -9.19
CA GLN A 110 17.86 -1.54 -9.91
C GLN A 110 16.93 -2.36 -9.00
N ALA A 111 17.49 -3.13 -8.07
CA ALA A 111 16.72 -3.90 -7.10
C ALA A 111 15.95 -3.00 -6.12
N VAL A 112 16.57 -1.92 -5.64
CA VAL A 112 15.89 -0.93 -4.79
C VAL A 112 14.78 -0.22 -5.55
N ASP A 113 15.02 0.22 -6.79
CA ASP A 113 13.99 0.87 -7.61
C ASP A 113 12.85 -0.10 -7.97
N ALA A 114 13.16 -1.37 -8.23
CA ALA A 114 12.14 -2.39 -8.49
C ALA A 114 11.30 -2.71 -7.25
N ALA A 115 11.92 -2.81 -6.07
CA ALA A 115 11.19 -2.99 -4.81
C ALA A 115 10.27 -1.79 -4.52
N ARG A 116 10.78 -0.55 -4.70
CA ARG A 116 9.97 0.68 -4.62
C ARG A 116 8.75 0.59 -5.53
N ALA A 117 8.96 0.25 -6.80
CA ALA A 117 7.88 0.18 -7.79
C ALA A 117 6.82 -0.88 -7.43
N GLN A 118 7.22 -2.01 -6.83
CA GLN A 118 6.27 -3.01 -6.36
C GLN A 118 5.46 -2.51 -5.16
N PHE A 119 6.08 -1.92 -4.14
CA PHE A 119 5.35 -1.36 -2.99
C PHE A 119 4.40 -0.24 -3.40
N LEU A 120 4.85 0.66 -4.28
CA LEU A 120 3.99 1.71 -4.81
C LEU A 120 2.80 1.13 -5.59
N ARG A 121 3.01 0.07 -6.37
CA ARG A 121 1.94 -0.59 -7.12
C ARG A 121 0.97 -1.37 -6.24
N TRP A 122 1.43 -2.06 -5.21
CA TRP A 122 0.56 -2.97 -4.44
C TRP A 122 -0.03 -2.32 -3.20
N ILE A 123 0.68 -1.37 -2.61
CA ILE A 123 0.34 -0.79 -1.30
C ILE A 123 0.10 0.73 -1.43
N GLY A 124 0.48 1.36 -2.55
CA GLY A 124 0.15 2.75 -2.84
C GLY A 124 1.06 3.78 -2.18
N VAL A 125 2.22 3.35 -1.65
CA VAL A 125 3.21 4.20 -0.98
C VAL A 125 4.61 3.92 -1.52
N ASP A 126 5.43 4.96 -1.68
CA ASP A 126 6.87 4.82 -1.86
C ASP A 126 7.50 4.56 -0.48
N PRO A 127 7.97 3.32 -0.21
CA PRO A 127 8.45 2.94 1.11
C PRO A 127 9.73 3.68 1.51
N PHE A 128 10.43 4.30 0.55
CA PHE A 128 11.70 4.97 0.80
C PHE A 128 11.54 6.49 0.86
N ALA A 129 10.63 7.06 0.07
CA ALA A 129 10.48 8.52 -0.06
C ALA A 129 9.32 9.12 0.73
N ASP A 130 8.20 8.40 0.89
CA ASP A 130 7.03 8.95 1.57
C ASP A 130 7.26 8.97 3.08
N MET A 131 7.25 10.14 3.69
CA MET A 131 7.52 10.29 5.13
C MET A 131 6.20 10.21 5.91
N PRO A 132 5.94 9.11 6.66
CA PRO A 132 4.66 8.97 7.35
C PRO A 132 4.44 10.11 8.35
N PHE A 133 3.18 10.45 8.59
CA PHE A 133 2.82 11.30 9.72
C PHE A 133 3.20 10.65 11.05
N ASP A 134 3.51 11.48 12.05
CA ASP A 134 3.71 11.03 13.42
C ASP A 134 2.35 10.67 14.02
N THR A 135 2.16 9.39 14.28
CA THR A 135 0.94 8.79 14.82
C THR A 135 0.79 8.98 16.34
N SER A 136 1.85 9.42 17.04
CA SER A 136 1.78 9.74 18.47
C SER A 136 1.06 11.07 18.74
N ALA A 137 0.94 11.92 17.73
CA ALA A 137 0.19 13.16 17.77
C ALA A 137 -1.27 12.94 17.32
N GLN A 138 -2.11 13.95 17.54
CA GLN A 138 -3.42 14.01 16.90
C GLN A 138 -3.28 13.90 15.37
N PRO A 139 -4.22 13.24 14.68
CA PRO A 139 -4.19 13.14 13.22
C PRO A 139 -4.04 14.53 12.61
N PRO A 140 -2.99 14.78 11.81
CA PRO A 140 -2.80 16.08 11.19
C PRO A 140 -3.94 16.34 10.20
N ALA A 141 -4.35 17.60 10.10
CA ALA A 141 -5.26 18.01 9.04
C ALA A 141 -4.57 17.77 7.69
N VAL A 142 -5.09 16.82 6.91
CA VAL A 142 -4.60 16.54 5.55
C VAL A 142 -4.95 17.74 4.68
N ASN A 143 -3.95 18.38 4.07
CA ASN A 143 -4.21 19.40 3.07
C ASN A 143 -4.44 18.73 1.70
N PRO A 144 -5.67 18.72 1.16
CA PRO A 144 -5.95 18.06 -0.11
C PRO A 144 -5.21 18.70 -1.30
N ASN A 145 -4.72 19.94 -1.15
CA ASN A 145 -3.93 20.63 -2.17
C ASN A 145 -2.44 20.28 -2.15
N VAL A 146 -2.01 19.46 -1.18
CA VAL A 146 -0.63 19.00 -1.04
C VAL A 146 -0.63 17.49 -1.26
N PRO A 147 -0.38 17.00 -2.50
CA PRO A 147 -0.47 15.57 -2.80
C PRO A 147 0.39 14.70 -1.90
N SER A 148 1.54 15.21 -1.44
CA SER A 148 2.37 14.48 -0.48
C SER A 148 1.63 14.15 0.82
N ASP A 149 0.68 14.96 1.29
CA ASP A 149 0.01 14.71 2.57
C ASP A 149 -0.82 13.42 2.56
N GLY A 150 -1.48 13.07 1.45
CA GLY A 150 -2.19 11.78 1.41
C GLY A 150 -1.26 10.57 1.29
N TYR A 151 -0.09 10.69 0.63
CA TYR A 151 0.92 9.62 0.66
C TYR A 151 1.49 9.43 2.06
N ARG A 152 1.77 10.52 2.77
CA ARG A 152 2.22 10.52 4.17
C ARG A 152 1.16 9.93 5.10
N LEU A 153 -0.11 10.24 4.88
CA LEU A 153 -1.22 9.62 5.61
C LEU A 153 -1.28 8.11 5.33
N ASN A 154 -1.29 7.69 4.06
CA ASN A 154 -1.35 6.27 3.70
C ASN A 154 -0.20 5.50 4.35
N HIS A 155 1.02 6.03 4.30
CA HIS A 155 2.17 5.38 4.92
C HIS A 155 1.98 5.26 6.44
N ALA A 156 1.53 6.33 7.12
CA ALA A 156 1.23 6.27 8.56
C ALA A 156 0.15 5.23 8.90
N LEU A 157 -0.92 5.17 8.09
CA LEU A 157 -2.01 4.22 8.29
C LEU A 157 -1.60 2.77 8.05
N LEU A 158 -0.68 2.51 7.12
CA LEU A 158 -0.15 1.16 6.89
C LEU A 158 0.74 0.71 8.05
N VAL A 159 1.59 1.60 8.56
CA VAL A 159 2.41 1.31 9.75
C VAL A 159 1.52 1.06 10.96
N GLY A 160 0.58 1.97 11.25
CA GLY A 160 -0.40 1.78 12.32
C GLY A 160 -1.31 0.57 12.11
N GLY A 161 -1.62 0.22 10.86
CA GLY A 161 -2.38 -0.97 10.49
C GLY A 161 -1.65 -2.28 10.79
N LEU A 162 -0.31 -2.34 10.63
CA LEU A 162 0.48 -3.48 11.07
C LEU A 162 0.48 -3.62 12.60
N SER A 163 0.56 -2.50 13.32
CA SER A 163 0.41 -2.47 14.79
C SER A 163 -0.98 -2.94 15.22
N PHE A 164 -2.03 -2.45 14.55
CA PHE A 164 -3.40 -2.81 14.86
C PHE A 164 -3.71 -4.27 14.54
N LEU A 165 -3.17 -4.79 13.42
CA LEU A 165 -3.21 -6.21 13.06
C LEU A 165 -2.57 -7.08 14.14
N ALA A 166 -1.35 -6.73 14.59
CA ALA A 166 -0.64 -7.46 15.63
C ALA A 166 -1.42 -7.52 16.95
N ALA A 167 -2.08 -6.42 17.31
CA ALA A 167 -2.79 -6.30 18.59
C ALA A 167 -4.19 -6.91 18.58
N ASN A 168 -4.91 -6.88 17.45
CA ASN A 168 -6.35 -7.15 17.42
C ASN A 168 -6.77 -8.36 16.58
N ASP A 169 -5.91 -8.89 15.72
CA ASP A 169 -6.28 -10.05 14.91
C ASP A 169 -6.34 -11.33 15.77
N PRO A 170 -7.43 -12.13 15.70
CA PRO A 170 -7.56 -13.36 16.48
C PRO A 170 -6.41 -14.37 16.26
N ALA A 171 -5.85 -14.43 15.03
CA ALA A 171 -4.73 -15.31 14.72
C ALA A 171 -3.43 -14.86 15.42
N MET A 172 -3.34 -13.60 15.84
CA MET A 172 -2.17 -13.01 16.50
C MET A 172 -2.21 -13.13 18.03
N THR A 173 -3.29 -13.67 18.61
CA THR A 173 -3.47 -13.81 20.08
C THR A 173 -2.34 -14.56 20.78
N ALA A 174 -1.68 -15.50 20.10
CA ALA A 174 -0.52 -16.21 20.65
C ALA A 174 0.71 -15.30 20.91
N PHE A 175 0.75 -14.12 20.29
CA PHE A 175 1.83 -13.14 20.46
C PHE A 175 1.46 -11.96 21.38
N ALA A 176 0.34 -12.05 22.11
CA ALA A 176 -0.12 -10.96 22.99
C ALA A 176 0.91 -10.55 24.07
N ASN A 177 1.84 -11.46 24.43
CA ASN A 177 2.92 -11.20 25.39
C ASN A 177 4.30 -11.01 24.72
N ALA A 178 4.36 -10.98 23.39
CA ALA A 178 5.59 -10.71 22.66
C ALA A 178 5.97 -9.22 22.81
N ASN A 179 7.25 -8.90 22.62
CA ASN A 179 7.63 -7.50 22.44
C ASN A 179 7.03 -6.99 21.11
N PRO A 180 6.31 -5.86 21.09
CA PRO A 180 5.72 -5.36 19.85
C PRO A 180 6.74 -5.17 18.73
N ALA A 181 7.99 -4.81 19.04
CA ALA A 181 9.05 -4.68 18.05
C ALA A 181 9.38 -6.00 17.33
N ASP A 182 9.35 -7.13 18.05
CA ASP A 182 9.56 -8.46 17.48
C ASP A 182 8.43 -8.82 16.51
N VAL A 183 7.19 -8.54 16.90
CA VAL A 183 6.01 -8.82 16.07
C VAL A 183 5.98 -7.93 14.83
N GLN A 184 6.32 -6.63 14.97
CA GLN A 184 6.42 -5.71 13.84
C GLN A 184 7.53 -6.13 12.85
N ALA A 185 8.69 -6.54 13.35
CA ALA A 185 9.77 -7.05 12.51
C ALA A 185 9.35 -8.32 11.76
N ALA A 186 8.65 -9.24 12.43
CA ALA A 186 8.12 -10.45 11.80
C ALA A 186 7.04 -10.15 10.74
N LEU A 187 6.11 -9.23 11.01
CA LEU A 187 5.10 -8.81 10.04
C LEU A 187 5.72 -8.07 8.85
N ALA A 188 6.75 -7.24 9.07
CA ALA A 188 7.52 -6.62 8.01
C ALA A 188 8.23 -7.66 7.13
N ALA A 189 8.86 -8.66 7.74
CA ALA A 189 9.47 -9.76 7.02
C ALA A 189 8.45 -10.55 6.21
N ASN A 190 7.24 -10.76 6.74
CA ASN A 190 6.15 -11.42 6.03
C ASN A 190 5.73 -10.58 4.82
N LEU A 191 5.48 -9.29 5.03
CA LEU A 191 5.10 -8.33 3.99
C LEU A 191 6.17 -8.16 2.87
N SER A 192 7.42 -8.57 3.10
CA SER A 192 8.50 -8.44 2.10
C SER A 192 8.24 -9.22 0.80
N ASN A 193 7.37 -10.23 0.83
CA ASN A 193 6.91 -10.96 -0.36
C ASN A 193 5.57 -10.44 -0.91
N LEU A 194 5.07 -9.33 -0.36
CA LEU A 194 3.76 -8.72 -0.64
C LEU A 194 2.59 -9.68 -0.37
N ASN A 195 2.81 -10.60 0.56
CA ASN A 195 1.84 -11.52 1.08
C ASN A 195 1.92 -11.50 2.61
N LEU A 196 0.91 -12.04 3.29
CA LEU A 196 0.94 -12.23 4.74
C LEU A 196 0.73 -13.70 5.07
N ASP A 197 1.56 -14.58 4.50
CA ASP A 197 1.43 -16.05 4.60
C ASP A 197 2.27 -16.71 5.70
N GLY A 198 2.96 -15.89 6.50
CA GLY A 198 3.84 -16.35 7.57
C GLY A 198 5.23 -16.71 7.06
N ARG A 199 5.56 -16.34 5.81
CA ARG A 199 6.85 -16.61 5.18
C ARG A 199 7.50 -15.32 4.70
N ASP A 200 8.83 -15.30 4.72
CA ASP A 200 9.60 -14.19 4.16
C ASP A 200 9.68 -14.26 2.62
N VAL A 201 10.34 -13.26 2.01
CA VAL A 201 10.63 -13.24 0.56
C VAL A 201 11.53 -14.38 0.06
N PHE A 202 12.17 -15.12 0.97
CA PHE A 202 12.97 -16.30 0.65
C PHE A 202 12.18 -17.61 0.80
N GLY A 203 10.94 -17.54 1.30
CA GLY A 203 10.07 -18.69 1.53
C GLY A 203 10.29 -19.37 2.88
N HIS A 204 11.12 -18.82 3.76
CA HIS A 204 11.35 -19.35 5.10
C HIS A 204 10.19 -19.00 6.03
N ALA A 205 9.88 -19.88 6.97
CA ALA A 205 8.93 -19.56 8.04
C ALA A 205 9.52 -18.48 8.96
N ILE A 206 8.69 -17.50 9.30
CA ILE A 206 9.08 -16.41 10.19
C ILE A 206 8.70 -16.78 11.61
N ASN A 207 9.66 -16.74 12.54
CA ASN A 207 9.41 -17.01 13.95
C ASN A 207 9.49 -15.72 14.77
N VAL A 208 8.52 -15.52 15.66
CA VAL A 208 8.50 -14.43 16.64
C VAL A 208 9.10 -14.95 17.94
N PRO A 209 10.14 -14.31 18.49
CA PRO A 209 10.64 -14.60 19.83
C PRO A 209 9.56 -14.37 20.91
N LEU A 210 9.36 -15.35 21.79
CA LEU A 210 8.51 -15.25 23.00
C LEU A 210 9.34 -15.65 24.24
N PRO A 211 8.88 -15.31 25.46
CA PRO A 211 9.56 -15.70 26.70
C PRO A 211 9.79 -17.21 26.84
N ASN A 212 8.92 -18.04 26.24
CA ASN A 212 8.95 -19.50 26.33
C ASN A 212 9.48 -20.19 25.06
N GLY A 213 10.11 -19.44 24.14
CA GLY A 213 10.62 -19.96 22.87
C GLY A 213 10.12 -19.18 21.67
N ALA A 214 10.58 -19.52 20.47
CA ALA A 214 10.12 -18.87 19.25
C ALA A 214 8.88 -19.58 18.69
N GLN A 215 7.89 -18.82 18.22
CA GLN A 215 6.67 -19.37 17.62
C GLN A 215 6.51 -18.86 16.18
N PRO A 216 6.14 -19.72 15.20
CA PRO A 216 5.94 -19.29 13.82
C PRO A 216 4.76 -18.33 13.70
N LEU A 217 4.94 -17.28 12.89
CA LEU A 217 3.90 -16.34 12.51
C LEU A 217 2.80 -17.08 11.71
N PRO A 218 1.51 -16.87 12.02
CA PRO A 218 0.41 -17.55 11.34
C PRO A 218 0.30 -17.11 9.88
N ASN A 219 -0.34 -17.97 9.08
CA ASN A 219 -0.74 -17.62 7.73
C ASN A 219 -2.01 -16.75 7.78
N LEU A 220 -1.87 -15.46 7.50
CA LEU A 220 -2.95 -14.47 7.49
C LEU A 220 -3.61 -14.31 6.10
N VAL A 221 -3.22 -15.11 5.10
CA VAL A 221 -3.85 -15.11 3.77
C VAL A 221 -5.27 -15.63 3.83
N ALA A 222 -5.52 -16.66 4.64
CA ALA A 222 -6.88 -17.16 4.87
C ALA A 222 -7.79 -16.08 5.47
N SER A 223 -7.21 -15.10 6.16
CA SER A 223 -7.88 -13.94 6.74
C SER A 223 -7.95 -12.73 5.80
N GLY A 224 -7.44 -12.83 4.56
CA GLY A 224 -7.54 -11.78 3.53
C GLY A 224 -6.22 -11.15 3.07
N GLY A 225 -5.06 -11.56 3.62
CA GLY A 225 -3.74 -11.12 3.13
C GLY A 225 -3.56 -9.60 3.15
N LEU A 226 -3.14 -8.99 2.03
CA LEU A 226 -3.03 -7.52 1.94
C LEU A 226 -4.37 -6.79 2.16
N GLY A 227 -5.51 -7.43 1.86
CA GLY A 227 -6.83 -6.87 2.15
C GLY A 227 -7.10 -6.77 3.65
N LEU A 228 -6.57 -7.72 4.43
CA LEU A 228 -6.61 -7.65 5.88
C LEU A 228 -5.79 -6.46 6.38
N LEU A 229 -4.58 -6.24 5.87
CA LEU A 229 -3.77 -5.08 6.26
C LEU A 229 -4.51 -3.76 5.95
N ALA A 230 -5.15 -3.64 4.80
CA ALA A 230 -5.95 -2.46 4.46
C ALA A 230 -7.13 -2.27 5.43
N ALA A 231 -7.82 -3.35 5.82
CA ALA A 231 -8.89 -3.30 6.81
C ALA A 231 -8.38 -2.87 8.20
N GLN A 232 -7.22 -3.37 8.63
CA GLN A 232 -6.62 -3.00 9.92
C GLN A 232 -6.08 -1.56 9.92
N ALA A 233 -5.54 -1.07 8.80
CA ALA A 233 -5.17 0.34 8.63
C ALA A 233 -6.40 1.27 8.76
N GLN A 234 -7.55 0.83 8.25
CA GLN A 234 -8.81 1.53 8.37
C GLN A 234 -9.35 1.52 9.82
N SER A 235 -9.28 0.38 10.52
CA SER A 235 -9.62 0.30 11.95
C SER A 235 -8.70 1.17 12.80
N PHE A 236 -7.41 1.20 12.48
CA PHE A 236 -6.45 2.09 13.11
C PHE A 236 -6.82 3.56 12.92
N LEU A 237 -7.19 3.99 11.71
CA LEU A 237 -7.63 5.37 11.45
C LEU A 237 -8.84 5.78 12.32
N GLN A 238 -9.82 4.88 12.48
CA GLN A 238 -10.99 5.15 13.32
C GLN A 238 -10.60 5.31 14.79
N CYS A 239 -9.69 4.48 15.29
CA CYS A 239 -9.16 4.59 16.64
C CYS A 239 -8.35 5.89 16.81
N TRP A 240 -7.47 6.19 15.87
CA TRP A 240 -6.58 7.36 15.91
C TRP A 240 -7.34 8.69 15.86
N THR A 241 -8.42 8.76 15.08
CA THR A 241 -9.27 9.96 14.96
C THR A 241 -10.37 10.04 16.01
N GLY A 242 -10.63 8.95 16.75
CA GLY A 242 -11.81 8.82 17.60
C GLY A 242 -13.14 8.89 16.85
N SER A 243 -13.12 8.76 15.51
CA SER A 243 -14.29 8.91 14.64
C SER A 243 -14.62 7.60 13.94
N ALA A 244 -15.84 7.10 14.14
CA ALA A 244 -16.34 5.91 13.46
C ALA A 244 -16.58 6.12 11.95
N THR A 245 -16.55 7.37 11.46
CA THR A 245 -16.89 7.71 10.06
C THR A 245 -15.70 8.00 9.16
N ALA A 246 -14.47 7.97 9.68
CA ALA A 246 -13.30 8.07 8.80
C ALA A 246 -13.31 6.87 7.85
N GLN A 247 -13.24 7.09 6.54
CA GLN A 247 -13.13 6.04 5.52
C GLN A 247 -11.84 6.19 4.73
N LEU A 248 -11.11 5.09 4.63
CA LEU A 248 -10.01 4.85 3.71
C LEU A 248 -10.63 4.32 2.41
N ASP A 249 -10.59 5.13 1.35
CA ASP A 249 -11.00 4.66 0.03
C ASP A 249 -9.96 3.65 -0.48
N ALA A 250 -10.23 2.35 -0.32
CA ALA A 250 -9.44 1.29 -0.92
C ALA A 250 -10.00 0.95 -2.32
N TYR A 251 -9.17 1.10 -3.35
CA TYR A 251 -9.47 0.71 -4.72
C TYR A 251 -8.81 -0.65 -5.03
N LEU A 252 -9.60 -1.68 -5.33
CA LEU A 252 -9.08 -2.94 -5.86
C LEU A 252 -8.57 -2.72 -7.29
N TRP A 253 -7.27 -2.87 -7.53
CA TRP A 253 -6.74 -2.90 -8.89
C TRP A 253 -6.45 -4.34 -9.28
N HIS A 254 -7.21 -4.83 -10.27
CA HIS A 254 -6.91 -6.10 -10.91
C HIS A 254 -5.76 -5.90 -11.90
N THR A 255 -4.69 -6.67 -11.77
CA THR A 255 -3.74 -6.84 -12.87
C THR A 255 -3.78 -8.29 -13.34
N LEU A 256 -4.32 -8.50 -14.52
CA LEU A 256 -4.26 -9.80 -15.21
C LEU A 256 -2.81 -10.05 -15.63
N GLN A 257 -2.19 -11.12 -15.11
CA GLN A 257 -0.95 -11.64 -15.69
C GLN A 257 -1.30 -12.37 -16.99
N ALA A 258 -0.79 -11.88 -18.12
CA ALA A 258 -0.79 -12.64 -19.36
C ALA A 258 0.21 -13.82 -19.23
N GLY A 259 -0.17 -14.99 -19.73
CA GLY A 259 0.64 -16.21 -19.67
C GLY A 259 1.99 -16.10 -20.42
N PRO A 260 2.81 -17.16 -20.34
CA PRO A 260 4.20 -17.12 -20.78
C PRO A 260 4.29 -17.10 -22.32
N GLY A 261 4.40 -15.90 -22.90
CA GLY A 261 4.61 -15.73 -24.34
C GLY A 261 4.20 -14.35 -24.84
N GLY A 262 5.09 -13.37 -24.72
CA GLY A 262 4.97 -12.06 -25.40
C GLY A 262 4.55 -10.92 -24.48
N VAL A 263 5.48 -10.02 -24.21
CA VAL A 263 5.21 -8.74 -23.54
C VAL A 263 4.51 -7.82 -24.54
N ALA A 264 3.18 -7.75 -24.44
CA ALA A 264 2.38 -6.66 -24.98
C ALA A 264 1.51 -6.10 -23.86
N VAL A 265 1.84 -4.89 -23.40
CA VAL A 265 1.05 -4.13 -22.44
C VAL A 265 -0.19 -3.59 -23.17
N TYR A 266 -1.35 -4.20 -22.94
CA TYR A 266 -2.64 -3.65 -23.34
C TYR A 266 -3.61 -3.64 -22.16
N PRO A 267 -4.37 -2.54 -21.94
CA PRO A 267 -5.43 -2.50 -20.95
C PRO A 267 -6.70 -3.10 -21.56
N THR A 268 -7.07 -4.32 -21.17
CA THR A 268 -8.43 -4.84 -21.37
C THR A 268 -9.18 -4.73 -20.04
N SER A 269 -10.37 -4.13 -20.05
CA SER A 269 -11.18 -3.92 -18.86
C SER A 269 -11.69 -5.25 -18.27
N PRO A 270 -11.81 -5.40 -16.95
CA PRO A 270 -12.54 -6.50 -16.33
C PRO A 270 -14.07 -6.30 -16.47
N PRO A 271 -14.89 -7.36 -16.40
CA PRO A 271 -16.35 -7.25 -16.29
C PRO A 271 -16.77 -6.78 -14.88
N PRO A 272 -17.89 -6.04 -14.74
CA PRO A 272 -18.35 -5.55 -13.45
C PRO A 272 -19.01 -6.67 -12.62
N LEU A 273 -18.63 -6.76 -11.34
CA LEU A 273 -19.48 -7.35 -10.30
C LEU A 273 -20.29 -6.21 -9.66
N GLY A 274 -21.56 -6.50 -9.35
CA GLY A 274 -22.53 -5.52 -8.86
C GLY A 274 -22.14 -4.85 -7.53
N SER A 275 -22.87 -3.78 -7.20
CA SER A 275 -22.69 -2.98 -5.99
C SER A 275 -22.73 -3.83 -4.71
N LEU A 276 -21.68 -3.73 -3.90
CA LEU A 276 -21.65 -4.23 -2.52
C LEU A 276 -22.21 -3.14 -1.59
N SER A 277 -23.41 -3.35 -1.05
CA SER A 277 -23.94 -2.53 0.05
C SER A 277 -23.75 -3.30 1.36
N VAL A 278 -22.89 -2.83 2.24
CA VAL A 278 -22.79 -3.31 3.62
C VAL A 278 -23.67 -2.42 4.50
N SER A 279 -24.80 -2.95 4.97
CA SER A 279 -25.56 -2.32 6.05
C SER A 279 -24.97 -2.75 7.39
N ALA A 280 -24.59 -1.79 8.25
CA ALA A 280 -24.23 -2.08 9.63
C ALA A 280 -25.44 -2.70 10.36
N ALA A 281 -25.26 -3.88 10.95
CA ALA A 281 -26.25 -4.46 11.85
C ALA A 281 -26.28 -3.66 13.16
N THR A 282 -27.42 -3.07 13.48
CA THR A 282 -27.68 -2.57 14.83
C THR A 282 -27.86 -3.75 15.77
N SER A 283 -26.87 -3.95 16.65
CA SER A 283 -26.88 -4.75 17.88
C SER A 283 -27.39 -6.21 17.81
N GLY A 284 -26.47 -7.16 18.06
CA GLY A 284 -26.81 -8.38 18.82
C GLY A 284 -26.79 -9.73 18.11
N GLY A 285 -26.23 -9.86 16.90
CA GLY A 285 -26.08 -11.17 16.25
C GLY A 285 -24.86 -11.20 15.33
N GLU A 286 -24.15 -12.32 15.30
CA GLU A 286 -23.04 -12.57 14.37
C GLU A 286 -23.50 -12.28 12.94
N ALA A 287 -22.80 -11.37 12.26
CA ALA A 287 -23.07 -11.08 10.86
C ALA A 287 -22.59 -12.27 9.99
N PRO A 288 -23.38 -12.76 9.03
CA PRO A 288 -22.85 -13.75 8.08
C PRO A 288 -21.78 -13.09 7.21
N MET A 289 -20.64 -13.77 7.09
CA MET A 289 -19.63 -13.41 6.09
C MET A 289 -20.25 -13.46 4.70
N ALA A 290 -20.13 -12.36 3.95
CA ALA A 290 -20.50 -12.35 2.54
C ALA A 290 -19.64 -13.37 1.78
N THR A 291 -20.25 -14.47 1.33
CA THR A 291 -19.58 -15.46 0.48
C THR A 291 -19.75 -15.03 -0.98
N ILE A 292 -18.67 -14.66 -1.64
CA ILE A 292 -18.65 -14.42 -3.08
C ILE A 292 -18.41 -15.77 -3.77
N THR A 293 -19.43 -16.30 -4.45
CA THR A 293 -19.27 -17.49 -5.30
C THR A 293 -19.19 -17.02 -6.75
N PRO A 294 -18.08 -17.22 -7.47
CA PRO A 294 -18.00 -16.87 -8.87
C PRO A 294 -18.82 -17.88 -9.70
N GLU A 295 -19.71 -17.38 -10.56
CA GLU A 295 -20.26 -18.19 -11.65
C GLU A 295 -19.11 -18.50 -12.63
N SER A 296 -18.55 -19.71 -12.51
CA SER A 296 -17.71 -20.40 -13.51
C SER A 296 -16.25 -19.95 -13.74
N ALA A 297 -15.43 -19.81 -12.70
CA ALA A 297 -13.97 -19.74 -12.87
C ALA A 297 -13.28 -21.07 -12.53
N THR A 298 -12.72 -21.75 -13.54
CA THR A 298 -11.88 -22.97 -13.40
C THR A 298 -10.41 -22.67 -13.08
N THR A 299 -10.07 -21.44 -12.69
CA THR A 299 -8.70 -21.03 -12.34
C THR A 299 -8.70 -20.15 -11.09
N SER A 300 -7.74 -20.40 -10.18
CA SER A 300 -7.51 -19.56 -9.00
C SER A 300 -7.12 -18.14 -9.43
N ALA A 301 -7.86 -17.14 -8.96
CA ALA A 301 -7.50 -15.73 -9.08
C ALA A 301 -6.97 -15.21 -7.74
N THR A 302 -5.85 -14.49 -7.76
CA THR A 302 -5.32 -13.75 -6.62
C THR A 302 -5.86 -12.32 -6.67
N PHE A 303 -6.44 -11.84 -5.58
CA PHE A 303 -6.98 -10.49 -5.47
C PHE A 303 -5.96 -9.56 -4.80
N GLY A 304 -5.76 -8.38 -5.37
CA GLY A 304 -4.92 -7.31 -4.80
C GLY A 304 -5.77 -6.10 -4.45
N PHE A 305 -5.62 -5.60 -3.24
CA PHE A 305 -6.24 -4.35 -2.79
C PHE A 305 -5.20 -3.24 -2.90
N ILE A 306 -5.49 -2.14 -3.60
CA ILE A 306 -4.71 -0.91 -3.49
C ILE A 306 -5.48 0.03 -2.58
N VAL A 307 -4.80 0.67 -1.65
CA VAL A 307 -5.37 1.78 -0.91
C VAL A 307 -5.04 3.06 -1.69
N THR A 308 -6.04 3.77 -2.20
CA THR A 308 -5.81 5.06 -2.89
C THR A 308 -6.76 6.11 -2.34
N TYR A 309 -6.23 7.02 -1.52
CA TYR A 309 -6.93 8.28 -1.25
C TYR A 309 -7.09 9.09 -2.53
N ARG A 310 -8.29 9.64 -2.76
CA ARG A 310 -8.59 10.48 -3.92
C ARG A 310 -7.58 11.64 -4.04
N MET A 311 -6.83 11.63 -5.14
CA MET A 311 -6.10 12.81 -5.64
C MET A 311 -6.18 12.88 -7.16
N GLY A 312 -7.41 12.86 -7.65
CA GLY A 312 -7.72 13.17 -9.03
C GLY A 312 -9.09 13.80 -9.10
N ASP A 313 -9.20 14.94 -9.78
CA ASP A 313 -10.48 15.41 -10.27
C ASP A 313 -10.98 14.40 -11.30
N VAL A 314 -12.12 13.78 -11.02
CA VAL A 314 -12.89 13.07 -12.04
C VAL A 314 -13.78 14.11 -12.70
N LYS A 315 -13.31 14.67 -13.82
CA LYS A 315 -14.07 15.67 -14.56
C LYS A 315 -14.82 15.00 -15.71
N LEU A 316 -16.14 15.03 -15.63
CA LEU A 316 -17.01 14.81 -16.79
C LEU A 316 -17.07 16.12 -17.56
N VAL A 317 -16.34 16.22 -18.67
CA VAL A 317 -16.44 17.36 -19.58
C VAL A 317 -17.44 16.99 -20.66
N ALA A 318 -18.62 17.61 -20.59
CA ALA A 318 -19.55 17.59 -21.70
C ALA A 318 -19.15 18.72 -22.67
N ASP A 319 -18.87 18.40 -23.93
CA ASP A 319 -18.69 19.44 -24.95
C ASP A 319 -20.03 19.81 -25.61
N SER A 320 -20.05 20.96 -26.30
CA SER A 320 -21.23 21.46 -27.01
C SER A 320 -21.69 20.58 -28.17
N SER A 321 -20.95 19.51 -28.48
CA SER A 321 -21.26 18.54 -29.54
C SER A 321 -21.91 17.26 -29.00
N GLY A 322 -22.19 17.19 -27.68
CA GLY A 322 -22.86 16.06 -27.05
C GLY A 322 -21.91 14.92 -26.63
N TYR A 323 -20.60 15.15 -26.60
CA TYR A 323 -19.63 14.18 -26.10
C TYR A 323 -19.40 14.38 -24.60
N ALA A 324 -19.28 13.29 -23.84
CA ALA A 324 -18.76 13.32 -22.48
C ALA A 324 -17.37 12.67 -22.46
N SER A 325 -16.34 13.43 -22.09
CA SER A 325 -15.03 12.85 -21.77
C SER A 325 -14.87 12.69 -20.27
N LEU A 326 -14.39 11.52 -19.86
CA LEU A 326 -13.97 11.25 -18.50
C LEU A 326 -12.48 11.53 -18.40
N GLU A 327 -12.13 12.63 -17.74
CA GLU A 327 -10.74 12.95 -17.45
C GLU A 327 -10.41 12.46 -16.03
N ILE A 328 -9.38 11.61 -15.93
CA ILE A 328 -8.82 11.14 -14.66
C ILE A 328 -7.37 11.63 -14.60
N SER A 329 -7.12 12.66 -13.81
CA SER A 329 -5.76 13.17 -13.56
C SER A 329 -5.17 12.43 -12.35
N HIS A 330 -3.94 11.92 -12.47
CA HIS A 330 -3.20 11.34 -11.35
C HIS A 330 -2.01 12.26 -11.01
N GLY A 331 -1.99 12.78 -9.77
CA GLY A 331 -1.02 13.76 -9.31
C GLY A 331 0.30 13.23 -8.75
N HIS A 332 0.76 12.01 -9.13
CA HIS A 332 2.04 11.50 -8.60
C HIS A 332 3.24 12.07 -9.41
N PRO A 333 4.23 12.73 -8.78
CA PRO A 333 5.35 13.36 -9.50
C PRO A 333 6.23 12.38 -10.30
N ALA A 334 6.29 11.10 -9.91
CA ALA A 334 7.00 10.07 -10.67
C ALA A 334 6.26 9.58 -11.95
N PHE A 335 4.98 9.92 -12.11
CA PHE A 335 4.14 9.45 -13.23
C PHE A 335 3.21 10.56 -13.75
N GLN A 336 3.75 11.71 -14.16
CA GLN A 336 2.96 12.70 -14.90
C GLN A 336 2.64 12.19 -16.32
N ARG A 337 1.54 11.44 -16.46
CA ARG A 337 0.85 11.27 -17.73
C ARG A 337 -0.63 11.54 -17.54
N VAL A 338 -1.10 12.64 -18.12
CA VAL A 338 -2.54 12.87 -18.35
C VAL A 338 -2.97 11.90 -19.44
N GLN A 339 -3.80 10.92 -19.10
CA GLN A 339 -4.46 10.07 -20.09
C GLN A 339 -5.88 10.59 -20.31
N THR A 340 -6.10 11.21 -21.47
CA THR A 340 -7.44 11.66 -21.89
C THR A 340 -8.14 10.55 -22.65
N TRP A 341 -9.25 10.05 -22.13
CA TRP A 341 -10.08 9.06 -22.79
C TRP A 341 -11.28 9.75 -23.44
N ARG A 342 -11.43 9.64 -24.77
CA ARG A 342 -12.63 10.11 -25.49
C ARG A 342 -13.52 8.94 -25.82
N THR A 343 -14.69 8.89 -25.19
CA THR A 343 -15.72 7.88 -25.46
C THR A 343 -16.86 8.47 -26.30
N HIS A 344 -17.27 7.73 -27.33
CA HIS A 344 -18.43 8.06 -28.16
C HIS A 344 -19.68 7.43 -27.54
N ILE A 345 -20.63 8.25 -27.09
CA ILE A 345 -21.93 7.76 -26.62
C ILE A 345 -22.87 7.75 -27.83
N LEU A 346 -23.15 6.56 -28.38
CA LEU A 346 -24.05 6.40 -29.51
C LEU A 346 -25.45 5.98 -29.02
N GLY A 347 -26.32 6.98 -28.81
CA GLY A 347 -27.78 6.85 -28.81
C GLY A 347 -28.47 6.10 -27.65
N GLY A 348 -29.56 6.70 -27.17
CA GLY A 348 -30.80 5.95 -26.88
C GLY A 348 -31.26 5.77 -25.43
N ALA A 349 -30.47 6.10 -24.41
CA ALA A 349 -30.94 6.02 -23.02
C ALA A 349 -30.60 7.30 -22.24
N PRO A 350 -31.54 7.81 -21.40
CA PRO A 350 -31.31 9.04 -20.67
C PRO A 350 -30.22 8.83 -19.61
N VAL A 351 -29.15 9.61 -19.72
CA VAL A 351 -28.31 9.91 -18.55
C VAL A 351 -29.14 10.84 -17.67
N VAL A 352 -29.66 10.32 -16.56
CA VAL A 352 -30.44 11.12 -15.62
C VAL A 352 -29.48 11.73 -14.62
N VAL A 353 -29.32 13.05 -14.71
CA VAL A 353 -28.57 13.84 -13.73
C VAL A 353 -29.59 14.41 -12.74
N ASP A 354 -29.65 13.82 -11.55
CA ASP A 354 -30.42 14.37 -10.43
C ASP A 354 -29.50 15.31 -9.65
N GLN A 355 -29.59 16.62 -9.95
CA GLN A 355 -28.80 17.65 -9.28
C GLN A 355 -29.16 17.82 -7.80
N GLY A 356 -30.40 17.46 -7.41
CA GLY A 356 -30.84 17.52 -6.02
C GLY A 356 -30.22 16.41 -5.16
N ARG A 357 -29.98 15.24 -5.75
CA ARG A 357 -29.38 14.08 -5.07
C ARG A 357 -27.91 13.85 -5.38
N ARG A 358 -27.32 14.71 -6.22
CA ARG A 358 -25.94 14.56 -6.73
C ARG A 358 -25.71 13.15 -7.30
N THR A 359 -26.68 12.63 -8.05
CA THR A 359 -26.55 11.29 -8.65
C THR A 359 -26.61 11.35 -10.16
N VAL A 360 -25.76 10.56 -10.82
CA VAL A 360 -25.81 10.33 -12.26
C VAL A 360 -26.08 8.86 -12.51
N THR A 361 -27.23 8.55 -13.11
CA THR A 361 -27.61 7.18 -13.46
C THR A 361 -27.45 6.98 -14.96
N PHE A 362 -26.78 5.90 -15.35
CA PHE A 362 -26.61 5.45 -16.71
C PHE A 362 -27.22 4.05 -16.86
N ASN A 363 -28.14 3.91 -17.82
CA ASN A 363 -28.77 2.65 -18.18
C ASN A 363 -28.48 2.36 -19.64
N ASN A 364 -28.02 1.14 -19.95
CA ASN A 364 -27.77 0.62 -21.29
C ASN A 364 -26.83 1.50 -22.13
N VAL A 365 -25.84 2.13 -21.52
CA VAL A 365 -24.85 2.92 -22.28
C VAL A 365 -23.95 1.97 -23.05
N ARG A 366 -24.05 2.02 -24.39
CA ARG A 366 -23.22 1.21 -25.29
C ARG A 366 -21.97 1.97 -25.70
N VAL A 367 -20.80 1.44 -25.33
CA VAL A 367 -19.52 1.97 -25.77
C VAL A 367 -19.05 1.17 -26.98
N ARG A 368 -18.90 1.82 -28.14
CA ARG A 368 -18.62 1.15 -29.42
C ARG A 368 -17.21 1.34 -29.97
N ARG A 369 -16.34 2.09 -29.27
CA ARG A 369 -15.02 2.45 -29.80
C ARG A 369 -14.01 2.68 -28.69
N ILE A 370 -12.96 1.86 -28.65
CA ILE A 370 -11.73 2.14 -27.91
C ILE A 370 -10.60 2.19 -28.95
N CYS A 371 -10.01 3.35 -29.17
CA CYS A 371 -8.83 3.49 -30.02
C CYS A 371 -7.76 4.21 -29.22
N ALA A 372 -6.56 3.64 -29.13
CA ALA A 372 -5.37 4.38 -28.77
C ALA A 372 -4.89 5.20 -29.98
N PRO A 373 -4.27 6.37 -29.79
CA PRO A 373 -3.66 7.11 -30.89
C PRO A 373 -2.62 6.22 -31.61
N GLY A 374 -2.83 5.98 -32.91
CA GLY A 374 -1.87 5.27 -33.77
C GLY A 374 -2.08 3.76 -33.98
N ASN A 375 -3.15 3.14 -33.47
CA ASN A 375 -3.40 1.69 -33.64
C ASN A 375 -4.75 1.35 -34.29
N THR A 376 -4.83 0.17 -34.93
CA THR A 376 -6.06 -0.41 -35.50
C THR A 376 -7.11 -0.69 -34.41
N CYS A 377 -8.31 -0.14 -34.57
CA CYS A 377 -9.41 -0.31 -33.61
C CYS A 377 -10.01 -1.73 -33.72
N ARG A 378 -10.36 -2.34 -32.58
CA ARG A 378 -11.25 -3.53 -32.54
C ARG A 378 -12.63 -3.12 -32.02
N TYR A 379 -13.66 -3.74 -32.58
CA TYR A 379 -15.06 -3.50 -32.23
C TYR A 379 -15.49 -4.47 -31.14
N GLY A 380 -16.04 -3.95 -30.05
CA GLY A 380 -16.75 -4.70 -29.02
C GLY A 380 -17.86 -3.80 -28.46
N ASP A 381 -19.05 -4.36 -28.28
CA ASP A 381 -20.17 -3.66 -27.63
C ASP A 381 -20.05 -3.88 -26.11
N LEU A 382 -19.69 -2.83 -25.35
CA LEU A 382 -19.75 -2.85 -23.89
C LEU A 382 -21.01 -2.12 -23.42
N VAL A 383 -21.86 -2.80 -22.63
CA VAL A 383 -23.08 -2.23 -22.05
C VAL A 383 -22.83 -1.89 -20.59
N LEU A 384 -22.97 -0.60 -20.23
CA LEU A 384 -22.78 -0.12 -18.86
C LEU A 384 -24.14 0.24 -18.22
N ASN A 385 -24.35 -0.25 -16.99
CA ASN A 385 -25.49 0.06 -16.12
C ASN A 385 -24.96 0.46 -14.73
N GLY A 386 -25.43 1.56 -14.17
CA GLY A 386 -25.03 1.97 -12.81
C GLY A 386 -25.45 3.38 -12.41
N THR A 387 -25.23 3.71 -11.13
CA THR A 387 -25.47 5.04 -10.56
C THR A 387 -24.21 5.51 -9.84
N LEU A 388 -23.69 6.68 -10.23
CA LEU A 388 -22.66 7.40 -9.50
C LEU A 388 -23.31 8.37 -8.52
N ARG A 389 -22.85 8.40 -7.28
CA ARG A 389 -23.22 9.43 -6.30
C ARG A 389 -22.00 10.32 -6.05
N PHE A 390 -22.19 11.64 -6.08
CA PHE A 390 -21.17 12.67 -5.92
C PHE A 390 -21.28 13.42 -4.60
#